data_AF-A0AB38EX86-F1
#
_entry.id   AF-A0AB38EX86-F1
#
_cell.length_a   1.000
_cell.length_b   1.000
_cell.length_c   1.000
_cell.angle_alpha   90.00
_cell.angle_beta   90.00
_cell.angle_gamma   90.00
#
_symmetry.space_group_name_H-M   'P 1'
#
loop_
_entity.id
_entity.type
_entity.pdbx_description
1 polymer ?
#
loop_
_entity_poly.entity_id
_entity_poly.type
_entity_poly.pdbx_seq_one_letter_code
_entity_poly.pdbx_strand_id
1 'polypeptide(L)'
;MAFGLGAIWGVLILTCLLPVNQLLTALPVDVLGSLGELSSPVVSAFALFPLVAIFYQFGWKQSLVAAVVVLMTRVVVVRYFPHLNPESIEIFIGMVMLLGIAITHDLRHRDENDIDASGLSVFEERTSRIIKNLPYIAIVGALIAAVASMKIFAGSEVSIFTLEKAYSAGVTPEQSQTLINQAALAEFMRGLGFVPLIATTALATGVYAVAGFTFVYAVGYLSPNPMVAAVLGAVVISAEVLLLRSIGKWLGRYPSVRNASDNIRNAMNMLMEVALLVGSIFAAIKMAGYTGFSIAVAIYFLNESLGRPVQKMAAPVVAVMITGILLNVLYWLGLFVPA
;
A
#
# COMPACT_ATOMS: atom_id res chain seq x y z
N MET A 1 -24.74 -6.05 13.68
CA MET A 1 -24.84 -4.71 13.08
C MET A 1 -23.64 -4.40 12.18
N ALA A 2 -22.40 -4.43 12.68
CA ALA A 2 -21.19 -4.14 11.90
C ALA A 2 -21.05 -4.97 10.61
N PHE A 3 -21.29 -6.29 10.66
CA PHE A 3 -21.27 -7.16 9.47
C PHE A 3 -22.28 -6.72 8.40
N GLY A 4 -23.53 -6.44 8.80
CA GLY A 4 -24.57 -6.00 7.86
C GLY A 4 -24.27 -4.64 7.25
N LEU A 5 -23.80 -3.68 8.04
CA LEU A 5 -23.39 -2.36 7.54
C LEU A 5 -22.19 -2.48 6.58
N GLY A 6 -21.21 -3.33 6.90
CA GLY A 6 -20.08 -3.61 6.02
C GLY A 6 -20.50 -4.26 4.70
N ALA A 7 -21.44 -5.20 4.73
CA ALA A 7 -22.00 -5.83 3.53
C ALA A 7 -22.75 -4.81 2.66
N ILE A 8 -23.60 -3.96 3.27
CA ILE A 8 -24.31 -2.89 2.56
C ILE A 8 -23.33 -1.92 1.92
N TRP A 9 -22.29 -1.51 2.64
CA TRP A 9 -21.24 -0.63 2.13
C TRP A 9 -20.47 -1.25 0.96
N GLY A 10 -20.11 -2.54 1.06
CA GLY A 10 -19.45 -3.26 -0.03
C GLY A 10 -20.32 -3.36 -1.28
N VAL A 11 -21.62 -3.65 -1.13
CA VAL A 11 -22.58 -3.65 -2.25
C VAL A 11 -22.69 -2.27 -2.86
N LEU A 12 -22.83 -1.22 -2.03
CA LEU A 12 -22.92 0.17 -2.50
C LEU A 12 -21.69 0.56 -3.33
N ILE A 13 -20.48 0.27 -2.87
CA ILE A 13 -19.25 0.59 -3.62
C ILE A 13 -19.25 -0.15 -4.96
N LEU A 14 -19.53 -1.45 -4.96
CA LEU A 14 -19.50 -2.25 -6.19
C LEU A 14 -20.55 -1.81 -7.21
N THR A 15 -21.76 -1.46 -6.77
CA THR A 15 -22.83 -1.03 -7.68
C THR A 15 -22.69 0.42 -8.12
N CYS A 16 -22.13 1.31 -7.29
CA CYS A 16 -21.90 2.71 -7.65
C CYS A 16 -20.66 2.93 -8.53
N LEU A 17 -19.68 2.04 -8.50
CA LEU A 17 -18.45 2.18 -9.30
C LEU A 17 -18.72 2.26 -10.80
N LEU A 18 -19.59 1.38 -11.35
CA LEU A 18 -19.88 1.34 -12.78
C LEU A 18 -20.57 2.62 -13.28
N PRO A 19 -21.68 3.07 -12.67
CA PRO A 19 -22.38 4.29 -13.08
C PRO A 19 -21.52 5.54 -12.93
N VAL A 20 -20.75 5.65 -11.84
CA VAL A 20 -19.83 6.78 -11.63
C VAL A 20 -18.73 6.79 -12.69
N ASN A 21 -18.16 5.62 -13.02
CA ASN A 21 -17.17 5.51 -14.08
C ASN A 21 -17.73 5.94 -15.44
N GLN A 22 -18.93 5.46 -15.79
CA GLN A 22 -19.60 5.86 -17.04
C GLN A 22 -19.92 7.35 -17.10
N LEU A 23 -20.41 7.93 -15.99
CA LEU A 23 -20.73 9.35 -15.92
C LEU A 23 -19.48 10.23 -16.12
N LEU A 24 -18.38 9.89 -15.44
CA LEU A 24 -17.16 10.68 -15.47
C LEU A 24 -16.35 10.49 -16.77
N THR A 25 -16.45 9.34 -17.43
CA THR A 25 -15.84 9.13 -18.76
C THR A 25 -16.65 9.71 -19.91
N ALA A 26 -17.95 9.96 -19.72
CA ALA A 26 -18.79 10.64 -20.70
C ALA A 26 -18.58 12.17 -20.73
N LEU A 27 -17.83 12.72 -19.78
CA LEU A 27 -17.53 14.15 -19.73
C LEU A 27 -16.51 14.55 -20.80
N PRO A 28 -16.65 15.75 -21.42
CA PRO A 28 -15.71 16.25 -22.43
C PRO A 28 -14.25 16.30 -21.97
N VAL A 29 -14.01 16.59 -20.70
CA VAL A 29 -12.68 16.49 -20.08
C VAL A 29 -12.59 15.19 -19.31
N ASP A 30 -11.68 14.31 -19.73
CA ASP A 30 -11.46 13.01 -19.11
C ASP A 30 -10.76 13.15 -17.75
N VAL A 31 -11.59 13.23 -16.71
CA VAL A 31 -11.12 13.31 -15.32
C VAL A 31 -10.52 11.97 -14.90
N LEU A 32 -11.16 10.84 -15.23
CA LEU A 32 -10.76 9.53 -14.72
C LEU A 32 -9.48 9.00 -15.35
N GLY A 33 -9.33 9.11 -16.67
CA GLY A 33 -8.09 8.70 -17.35
C GLY A 33 -6.90 9.59 -16.96
N SER A 34 -7.16 10.84 -16.57
CA SER A 34 -6.14 11.74 -16.03
C SER A 34 -5.76 11.42 -14.59
N LEU A 35 -6.71 11.02 -13.73
CA LEU A 35 -6.40 10.51 -12.38
C LEU A 35 -5.54 9.23 -12.41
N GLY A 36 -5.52 8.50 -13.52
CA GLY A 36 -4.56 7.41 -13.74
C GLY A 36 -3.10 7.83 -13.54
N GLU A 37 -2.76 9.11 -13.75
CA GLU A 37 -1.41 9.65 -13.51
C GLU A 37 -1.02 9.68 -12.02
N LEU A 38 -1.99 9.58 -11.10
CA LEU A 38 -1.70 9.44 -9.66
C LEU A 38 -0.97 8.14 -9.34
N SER A 39 -1.18 7.10 -10.14
CA SER A 39 -0.66 5.76 -9.87
C SER A 39 0.87 5.71 -9.83
N SER A 40 1.54 6.20 -10.87
CA SER A 40 2.99 6.02 -11.05
C SER A 40 3.81 6.67 -9.93
N PRO A 41 3.55 7.93 -9.53
CA PRO A 41 4.24 8.54 -8.41
C PRO A 41 3.93 7.86 -7.08
N VAL A 42 2.67 7.43 -6.86
CA VAL A 42 2.26 6.75 -5.61
C VAL A 42 3.02 5.45 -5.43
N VAL A 43 3.02 4.56 -6.42
CA VAL A 43 3.70 3.25 -6.29
C VAL A 43 5.21 3.44 -6.14
N SER A 44 5.81 4.35 -6.91
CA SER A 44 7.26 4.59 -6.89
C SER A 44 7.71 5.24 -5.58
N ALA A 45 6.98 6.24 -5.08
CA ALA A 45 7.31 6.89 -3.81
C ALA A 45 7.06 5.95 -2.64
N PHE A 46 5.96 5.19 -2.66
CA PHE A 46 5.66 4.20 -1.63
C PHE A 46 6.83 3.22 -1.49
N ALA A 47 7.46 2.78 -2.58
CA ALA A 47 8.59 1.86 -2.53
C ALA A 47 9.77 2.32 -1.65
N LEU A 48 9.89 3.63 -1.42
CA LEU A 48 10.96 4.24 -0.62
C LEU A 48 10.66 4.31 0.88
N PHE A 49 9.49 3.86 1.36
CA PHE A 49 9.15 3.95 2.78
C PHE A 49 10.19 3.31 3.73
N PRO A 50 10.83 2.17 3.40
CA PRO A 50 11.85 1.60 4.29
C PRO A 50 13.07 2.51 4.37
N LEU A 51 13.46 3.10 3.24
CA LEU A 51 14.60 3.99 3.16
C LEU A 51 14.37 5.26 3.99
N VAL A 52 13.18 5.86 3.84
CA VAL A 52 12.80 7.04 4.62
C VAL A 52 12.72 6.70 6.12
N ALA A 53 12.24 5.51 6.49
CA ALA A 53 12.25 5.07 7.88
C ALA A 53 13.69 4.95 8.44
N ILE A 54 14.65 4.48 7.64
CA ILE A 54 16.07 4.48 8.02
C ILE A 54 16.59 5.91 8.24
N PHE A 55 16.18 6.87 7.39
CA PHE A 55 16.56 8.28 7.52
C PHE A 55 16.16 8.87 8.87
N TYR A 56 14.96 8.53 9.35
CA TYR A 56 14.46 9.00 10.63
C TYR A 56 15.09 8.31 11.83
N GLN A 57 15.44 7.03 11.71
CA GLN A 57 15.84 6.24 12.88
C GLN A 57 17.36 6.18 13.13
N PHE A 58 18.16 6.11 12.07
CA PHE A 58 19.53 5.58 12.14
C PHE A 58 20.62 6.59 11.75
N GLY A 59 20.24 7.84 11.51
CA GLY A 59 21.15 8.94 11.22
C GLY A 59 21.85 8.84 9.85
N TRP A 60 22.64 9.85 9.51
CA TRP A 60 23.07 10.10 8.12
C TRP A 60 23.98 9.00 7.52
N LYS A 61 24.86 8.38 8.32
CA LYS A 61 25.83 7.39 7.80
C LYS A 61 25.14 6.12 7.30
N GLN A 62 24.25 5.55 8.12
CA GLN A 62 23.49 4.35 7.75
C GLN A 62 22.47 4.65 6.66
N SER A 63 21.89 5.85 6.70
CA SER A 63 21.02 6.40 5.66
C SER A 63 21.69 6.48 4.29
N LEU A 64 22.91 7.00 4.21
CA LEU A 64 23.64 7.11 2.95
C LEU A 64 23.91 5.74 2.34
N VAL A 65 24.38 4.78 3.16
CA VAL A 65 24.63 3.40 2.71
C VAL A 65 23.33 2.75 2.21
N ALA A 66 22.24 2.88 2.98
CA ALA A 66 20.94 2.37 2.58
C ALA A 66 20.44 3.02 1.29
N ALA A 67 20.59 4.33 1.13
CA ALA A 67 20.17 5.04 -0.08
C ALA A 67 20.94 4.56 -1.30
N VAL A 68 22.26 4.40 -1.21
CA VAL A 68 23.07 3.86 -2.30
C VAL A 68 22.62 2.45 -2.66
N VAL A 69 22.45 1.56 -1.68
CA VAL A 69 22.05 0.16 -1.93
C VAL A 69 20.66 0.08 -2.56
N VAL A 70 19.67 0.79 -2.00
CA VAL A 70 18.28 0.76 -2.46
C VAL A 70 18.15 1.36 -3.87
N LEU A 71 18.73 2.54 -4.11
CA LEU A 71 18.66 3.19 -5.42
C LEU A 71 19.46 2.44 -6.48
N MET A 72 20.64 1.90 -6.15
CA MET A 72 21.40 1.06 -7.09
C MET A 72 20.66 -0.23 -7.41
N THR A 73 19.96 -0.82 -6.45
CA THR A 73 19.10 -1.98 -6.68
C THR A 73 18.03 -1.64 -7.72
N ARG A 74 17.34 -0.49 -7.58
CA ARG A 74 16.36 -0.03 -8.56
C ARG A 74 16.97 0.09 -9.96
N VAL A 75 18.13 0.73 -10.08
CA VAL A 75 18.83 0.88 -11.38
C VAL A 75 19.19 -0.48 -11.99
N VAL A 76 19.72 -1.41 -11.20
CA VAL A 76 20.08 -2.76 -11.66
C VAL A 76 18.85 -3.54 -12.10
N VAL A 77 17.77 -3.51 -11.33
CA VAL A 77 16.52 -4.22 -11.67
C VAL A 77 15.93 -3.66 -12.96
N VAL A 78 15.80 -2.34 -13.08
CA VAL A 78 15.28 -1.72 -14.30
C VAL A 78 16.15 -2.05 -15.52
N ARG A 79 17.48 -2.12 -15.36
CA ARG A 79 18.41 -2.32 -16.48
C ARG A 79 18.52 -3.78 -16.93
N TYR A 80 18.57 -4.71 -15.99
CA TYR A 80 18.91 -6.12 -16.24
C TYR A 80 17.73 -7.08 -16.03
N PHE A 81 16.72 -6.68 -15.25
CA PHE A 81 15.55 -7.50 -14.92
C PHE A 81 14.24 -6.76 -15.20
N PRO A 82 13.99 -6.30 -16.44
CA PRO A 82 12.81 -5.50 -16.77
C PRO A 82 11.48 -6.26 -16.61
N HIS A 83 11.54 -7.58 -16.43
CA HIS A 83 10.40 -8.46 -16.15
C HIS A 83 10.06 -8.57 -14.65
N LEU A 84 10.85 -7.95 -13.77
CA LEU A 84 10.54 -7.87 -12.35
C LEU A 84 9.99 -6.49 -12.03
N ASN A 85 9.09 -6.42 -11.05
CA ASN A 85 8.55 -5.16 -10.55
C ASN A 85 9.64 -4.46 -9.69
N PRO A 86 10.22 -3.33 -10.15
CA PRO A 86 11.33 -2.68 -9.44
C PRO A 86 10.95 -2.24 -8.04
N GLU A 87 9.74 -1.70 -7.87
CA GLU A 87 9.24 -1.16 -6.61
C GLU A 87 9.14 -2.24 -5.53
N SER A 88 8.76 -3.46 -5.91
CA SER A 88 8.64 -4.58 -4.97
C SER A 88 10.00 -5.05 -4.43
N ILE A 89 11.00 -5.09 -5.31
CA ILE A 89 12.36 -5.45 -4.94
C ILE A 89 12.99 -4.33 -4.11
N GLU A 90 12.71 -3.08 -4.47
CA GLU A 90 13.15 -1.90 -3.73
C GLU A 90 12.59 -1.90 -2.29
N ILE A 91 11.30 -2.18 -2.11
CA ILE A 91 10.69 -2.37 -0.78
C ILE A 91 11.41 -3.49 -0.02
N PHE A 92 11.60 -4.64 -0.65
CA PHE A 92 12.23 -5.77 0.01
C PHE A 92 13.66 -5.48 0.46
N ILE A 93 14.51 -4.96 -0.44
CA ILE A 93 15.89 -4.60 -0.11
C ILE A 93 15.93 -3.48 0.93
N GLY A 94 15.06 -2.48 0.80
CA GLY A 94 14.90 -1.43 1.80
C GLY A 94 14.55 -1.99 3.19
N MET A 95 13.63 -2.95 3.26
CA MET A 95 13.26 -3.61 4.51
C MET A 95 14.35 -4.51 5.07
N VAL A 96 15.08 -5.25 4.22
CA VAL A 96 16.26 -6.02 4.64
C VAL A 96 17.33 -5.10 5.21
N MET A 97 17.59 -3.96 4.57
CA MET A 97 18.53 -2.96 5.06
C MET A 97 18.08 -2.38 6.40
N LEU A 98 16.80 -2.00 6.52
CA LEU A 98 16.23 -1.48 7.76
C LEU A 98 16.37 -2.49 8.90
N LEU A 99 16.00 -3.75 8.67
CA LEU A 99 16.11 -4.81 9.67
C LEU A 99 17.55 -5.13 10.01
N GLY A 100 18.44 -5.24 9.03
CA GLY A 100 19.86 -5.50 9.24
C GLY A 100 20.52 -4.39 10.05
N ILE A 101 20.22 -3.13 9.73
CA ILE A 101 20.70 -1.96 10.48
C ILE A 101 20.13 -1.96 11.90
N ALA A 102 18.84 -2.18 12.08
CA ALA A 102 18.18 -2.20 13.38
C ALA A 102 18.74 -3.30 14.30
N ILE A 103 18.89 -4.52 13.77
CA ILE A 103 19.46 -5.66 14.50
C ILE A 103 20.92 -5.37 14.87
N THR A 104 21.71 -4.85 13.94
CA THR A 104 23.12 -4.52 14.22
C THR A 104 23.25 -3.40 15.24
N HIS A 105 22.35 -2.42 15.21
CA HIS A 105 22.29 -1.34 16.19
C HIS A 105 22.00 -1.89 17.59
N ASP A 106 20.99 -2.75 17.74
CA ASP A 106 20.64 -3.38 19.01
C ASP A 106 21.78 -4.27 19.53
N LEU A 107 22.41 -5.07 18.68
CA LEU A 107 23.52 -5.95 19.09
C LEU A 107 24.75 -5.19 19.60
N ARG A 108 25.01 -3.97 19.08
CA ARG A 108 26.14 -3.13 19.49
C ARG A 108 25.89 -2.34 20.77
N HIS A 109 24.64 -2.08 21.10
CA HIS A 109 24.22 -1.29 22.27
C HIS A 109 23.48 -2.15 23.30
N ARG A 110 23.67 -3.47 23.23
CA ARG A 110 23.00 -4.41 24.13
C ARG A 110 23.68 -4.38 25.50
N ASP A 111 23.10 -3.64 26.44
CA ASP A 111 23.37 -3.87 27.87
C ASP A 111 22.67 -5.16 28.31
N GLU A 112 23.36 -6.00 29.07
CA GLU A 112 22.93 -7.37 29.44
C GLU A 112 21.64 -7.44 30.29
N ASN A 113 21.12 -6.31 30.77
CA ASN A 113 20.08 -6.28 31.81
C ASN A 113 18.66 -5.92 31.37
N ASP A 114 18.40 -5.66 30.07
CA ASP A 114 17.11 -5.08 29.64
C ASP A 114 16.13 -6.08 28.98
N ILE A 115 16.06 -7.31 29.50
CA ILE A 115 14.97 -8.24 29.14
C ILE A 115 13.82 -7.97 30.10
N ASP A 116 13.01 -6.97 29.76
CA ASP A 116 11.85 -6.57 30.53
C ASP A 116 10.81 -7.72 30.56
N ALA A 117 10.85 -8.52 31.62
CA ALA A 117 9.99 -9.69 31.82
C ALA A 117 8.49 -9.32 31.86
N SER A 118 8.18 -8.03 32.09
CA SER A 118 6.82 -7.49 32.07
C SER A 118 6.22 -7.40 30.66
N GLY A 119 7.02 -7.15 29.62
CA GLY A 119 6.55 -7.03 28.23
C GLY A 119 6.11 -8.36 27.61
N LEU A 120 6.69 -9.48 28.06
CA LEU A 120 6.39 -10.82 27.56
C LEU A 120 4.99 -11.29 27.96
N SER A 121 4.52 -10.99 29.16
CA SER A 121 3.20 -11.41 29.65
C SER A 121 2.05 -10.70 28.91
N VAL A 122 2.21 -9.40 28.63
CA VAL A 122 1.23 -8.60 27.88
C VAL A 122 1.10 -9.08 26.44
N PHE A 123 2.21 -9.45 25.80
CA PHE A 123 2.19 -10.00 24.45
C PHE A 123 1.55 -11.39 24.38
N GLU A 124 1.76 -12.24 25.38
CA GLU A 124 1.10 -13.54 25.43
C GLU A 124 -0.42 -13.42 25.60
N GLU A 125 -0.91 -12.52 26.45
CA GLU A 125 -2.35 -12.29 26.62
C GLU A 125 -3.00 -11.81 25.30
N ARG A 126 -2.39 -10.81 24.66
CA ARG A 126 -2.89 -10.25 23.39
C ARG A 126 -2.83 -11.26 22.25
N THR A 127 -1.76 -12.06 22.17
CA THR A 127 -1.66 -13.14 21.19
C THR A 127 -2.71 -14.21 21.42
N SER A 128 -2.94 -14.60 22.68
CA SER A 128 -3.99 -15.57 23.04
C SER A 128 -5.38 -15.08 22.63
N ARG A 129 -5.66 -13.78 22.80
CA ARG A 129 -6.91 -13.15 22.33
C ARG A 129 -7.08 -13.26 20.81
N ILE A 130 -6.01 -13.04 20.04
CA ILE A 130 -6.03 -13.17 18.58
C ILE A 130 -6.29 -14.63 18.18
N ILE A 131 -5.58 -15.58 18.79
CA ILE A 131 -5.73 -17.02 18.51
C ILE A 131 -7.14 -17.51 18.85
N LYS A 132 -7.74 -17.03 19.96
CA LYS A 132 -9.11 -17.39 20.33
C LYS A 132 -10.14 -16.98 19.27
N ASN A 133 -9.89 -15.89 18.56
CA ASN A 133 -10.75 -15.39 17.48
C ASN A 133 -10.31 -15.87 16.08
N LEU A 134 -9.37 -16.82 16.00
CA LEU A 134 -8.85 -17.36 14.76
C LEU A 134 -9.93 -17.80 13.76
N PRO A 135 -11.05 -18.46 14.16
CA PRO A 135 -12.08 -18.84 13.19
C PRO A 135 -12.66 -17.65 12.41
N TYR A 136 -12.87 -16.51 13.08
CA TYR A 136 -13.37 -15.31 12.41
C TYR A 136 -12.30 -14.70 11.49
N ILE A 137 -11.04 -14.70 11.91
CA ILE A 137 -9.91 -14.22 11.10
C ILE A 137 -9.75 -15.11 9.85
N ALA A 138 -9.86 -16.42 10.01
CA ALA A 138 -9.79 -17.39 8.92
C ALA A 138 -10.90 -17.16 7.87
N ILE A 139 -12.13 -16.87 8.31
CA ILE A 139 -13.24 -16.51 7.40
C ILE A 139 -12.90 -15.24 6.62
N VAL A 140 -12.34 -14.22 7.27
CA VAL A 140 -11.94 -12.98 6.59
C VAL A 140 -10.85 -13.24 5.55
N GLY A 141 -9.81 -14.00 5.90
CA GLY A 141 -8.76 -14.40 4.96
C GLY A 141 -9.29 -15.20 3.77
N ALA A 142 -10.26 -16.09 4.02
CA ALA A 142 -10.95 -16.86 2.98
C ALA A 142 -11.70 -15.94 2.01
N LEU A 143 -12.48 -14.99 2.53
CA LEU A 143 -13.24 -14.04 1.72
C LEU A 143 -12.32 -13.13 0.91
N ILE A 144 -11.23 -12.63 1.51
CA ILE A 144 -10.27 -11.78 0.82
C ILE A 144 -9.62 -12.53 -0.35
N ALA A 145 -9.12 -13.75 -0.12
CA ALA A 145 -8.49 -14.55 -1.15
C ALA A 145 -9.48 -14.94 -2.26
N ALA A 146 -10.73 -15.26 -1.91
CA ALA A 146 -11.78 -15.56 -2.88
C ALA A 146 -12.07 -14.36 -3.79
N VAL A 147 -12.27 -13.17 -3.21
CA VAL A 147 -12.56 -11.94 -3.97
C VAL A 147 -11.36 -11.52 -4.83
N ALA A 148 -10.14 -11.73 -4.34
CA ALA A 148 -8.91 -11.51 -5.12
C ALA A 148 -8.84 -12.45 -6.34
N SER A 149 -9.17 -13.74 -6.17
CA SER A 149 -9.26 -14.71 -7.26
C SER A 149 -10.38 -14.38 -8.27
N MET A 150 -11.47 -13.75 -7.81
CA MET A 150 -12.54 -13.26 -8.66
C MET A 150 -12.17 -12.00 -9.49
N LYS A 151 -10.94 -11.48 -9.36
CA LYS A 151 -10.44 -10.29 -10.08
C LYS A 151 -11.16 -8.99 -9.74
N ILE A 152 -11.93 -8.98 -8.65
CA ILE A 152 -12.68 -7.81 -8.17
C ILE A 152 -11.80 -6.94 -7.26
N PHE A 153 -10.80 -7.55 -6.62
CA PHE A 153 -10.00 -6.88 -5.60
C PHE A 153 -8.52 -7.16 -5.74
N ALA A 154 -7.73 -6.10 -5.91
CA ALA A 154 -6.28 -6.20 -5.92
C ALA A 154 -5.68 -6.13 -4.51
N GLY A 155 -6.26 -5.39 -3.56
CA GLY A 155 -5.80 -5.40 -2.16
C GLY A 155 -4.56 -4.56 -1.82
N SER A 156 -3.69 -4.21 -2.76
CA SER A 156 -2.49 -3.41 -2.49
C SER A 156 -2.10 -2.52 -3.68
N GLU A 157 -1.44 -1.40 -3.37
CA GLU A 157 -0.94 -0.41 -4.34
C GLU A 157 0.11 -1.00 -5.29
N VAL A 158 0.88 -2.00 -4.83
CA VAL A 158 1.98 -2.60 -5.61
C VAL A 158 1.44 -3.61 -6.65
N SER A 159 0.33 -4.27 -6.34
CA SER A 159 -0.28 -5.27 -7.23
C SER A 159 -1.38 -4.70 -8.12
N ILE A 160 -2.12 -3.68 -7.68
CA ILE A 160 -3.34 -3.20 -8.36
C ILE A 160 -3.13 -2.84 -9.83
N PHE A 161 -2.09 -2.08 -10.16
CA PHE A 161 -1.84 -1.67 -11.55
C PHE A 161 -1.27 -2.79 -12.41
N THR A 162 -0.52 -3.73 -11.81
CA THR A 162 -0.01 -4.91 -12.52
C THR A 162 -1.15 -5.86 -12.86
N LEU A 163 -2.09 -6.05 -11.93
CA LEU A 163 -3.28 -6.87 -12.11
C LEU A 163 -4.27 -6.23 -13.09
N GLU A 164 -4.45 -4.91 -13.04
CA GLU A 164 -5.27 -4.18 -14.02
C GLU A 164 -4.76 -4.42 -15.45
N LYS A 165 -3.45 -4.27 -15.68
CA LYS A 165 -2.82 -4.64 -16.96
C LYS A 165 -3.03 -6.11 -17.30
N ALA A 166 -2.88 -7.01 -16.33
CA ALA A 166 -3.07 -8.46 -16.55
C ALA A 166 -4.49 -8.81 -17.01
N TYR A 167 -5.49 -8.03 -16.59
CA TYR A 167 -6.90 -8.26 -16.89
C TYR A 167 -7.44 -7.36 -18.01
N SER A 168 -6.64 -6.44 -18.52
CA SER A 168 -7.01 -5.53 -19.61
C SER A 168 -7.31 -6.28 -20.93
N ALA A 169 -8.22 -5.71 -21.73
CA ALA A 169 -8.59 -6.27 -23.02
C ALA A 169 -7.41 -6.21 -24.00
N GLY A 170 -7.09 -7.34 -24.64
CA GLY A 170 -6.01 -7.43 -25.64
C GLY A 170 -4.72 -8.12 -25.16
N VAL A 171 -4.65 -8.53 -23.90
CA VAL A 171 -3.51 -9.29 -23.36
C VAL A 171 -3.71 -10.79 -23.60
N THR A 172 -2.68 -11.45 -24.14
CA THR A 172 -2.71 -12.90 -24.35
C THR A 172 -2.77 -13.65 -23.00
N PRO A 173 -3.37 -14.87 -22.94
CA PRO A 173 -3.44 -15.63 -21.69
C PRO A 173 -2.08 -15.86 -21.02
N GLU A 174 -1.01 -16.05 -21.81
CA GLU A 174 0.35 -16.24 -21.31
C GLU A 174 0.95 -14.96 -20.69
N GLN A 175 0.73 -13.81 -21.33
CA GLN A 175 1.14 -12.52 -20.79
C GLN A 175 0.36 -12.16 -19.51
N SER A 176 -0.94 -12.45 -19.50
CA SER A 176 -1.79 -12.26 -18.32
C SER A 176 -1.25 -13.07 -17.13
N GLN A 177 -0.94 -14.36 -17.35
CA GLN A 177 -0.38 -15.22 -16.31
C GLN A 177 0.98 -14.71 -15.82
N THR A 178 1.82 -14.20 -16.72
CA THR A 178 3.13 -13.64 -16.36
C THR A 178 2.97 -12.41 -15.45
N LEU A 179 2.05 -11.50 -15.78
CA LEU A 179 1.75 -10.31 -14.97
C LEU A 179 1.14 -10.69 -13.61
N ILE A 180 0.27 -11.70 -13.55
CA ILE A 180 -0.29 -12.22 -12.29
C ILE A 180 0.83 -12.78 -11.40
N ASN A 181 1.75 -13.56 -11.98
CA ASN A 181 2.90 -14.10 -11.25
C ASN A 181 3.79 -12.97 -10.72
N GLN A 182 4.03 -11.92 -11.51
CA GLN A 182 4.76 -10.73 -11.07
C GLN A 182 4.06 -10.02 -9.92
N ALA A 183 2.73 -9.83 -10.01
CA ALA A 183 1.93 -9.22 -8.94
C ALA A 183 1.93 -10.06 -7.65
N ALA A 184 1.88 -11.40 -7.77
CA ALA A 184 1.95 -12.29 -6.61
C ALA A 184 3.34 -12.27 -5.96
N LEU A 185 4.41 -12.29 -6.75
CA LEU A 185 5.78 -12.15 -6.26
C LEU A 185 5.98 -10.79 -5.58
N ALA A 186 5.46 -9.73 -6.18
CA ALA A 186 5.47 -8.39 -5.63
C ALA A 186 4.82 -8.33 -4.24
N GLU A 187 3.59 -8.86 -4.11
CA GLU A 187 2.90 -8.93 -2.83
C GLU A 187 3.62 -9.79 -1.80
N PHE A 188 4.23 -10.90 -2.22
CA PHE A 188 4.99 -11.75 -1.31
C PHE A 188 6.21 -11.01 -0.74
N MET A 189 6.98 -10.34 -1.60
CA MET A 189 8.15 -9.56 -1.20
C MET A 189 7.77 -8.37 -0.31
N ARG A 190 6.67 -7.69 -0.64
CA ARG A 190 6.08 -6.60 0.15
C ARG A 190 5.60 -7.12 1.52
N GLY A 191 4.89 -8.24 1.54
CA GLY A 191 4.36 -8.87 2.75
C GLY A 191 5.47 -9.21 3.75
N LEU A 192 6.57 -9.80 3.28
CA LEU A 192 7.77 -10.06 4.09
C LEU A 192 8.31 -8.77 4.73
N GLY A 193 8.37 -7.70 3.95
CA GLY A 193 8.80 -6.38 4.43
C GLY A 193 7.91 -5.83 5.56
N PHE A 194 6.60 -6.06 5.51
CA PHE A 194 5.68 -5.53 6.51
C PHE A 194 5.47 -6.42 7.74
N VAL A 195 6.01 -7.64 7.77
CA VAL A 195 5.88 -8.56 8.91
C VAL A 195 6.20 -7.87 10.26
N PRO A 196 7.33 -7.15 10.42
CA PRO A 196 7.64 -6.46 11.68
C PRO A 196 6.55 -5.46 12.08
N LEU A 197 6.16 -4.57 11.16
CA LEU A 197 5.14 -3.53 11.40
C LEU A 197 3.79 -4.12 11.83
N ILE A 198 3.34 -5.13 11.08
CA ILE A 198 2.03 -5.76 11.31
C ILE A 198 2.06 -6.54 12.62
N ALA A 199 3.13 -7.30 12.86
CA ALA A 199 3.29 -8.07 14.09
C ALA A 199 3.39 -7.17 15.33
N THR A 200 4.19 -6.10 15.29
CA THR A 200 4.28 -5.17 16.43
C THR A 200 2.95 -4.51 16.72
N THR A 201 2.21 -4.11 15.68
CA THR A 201 0.88 -3.48 15.86
C THR A 201 -0.12 -4.48 16.43
N ALA A 202 -0.13 -5.71 15.94
CA ALA A 202 -1.01 -6.77 16.44
C ALA A 202 -0.70 -7.12 17.91
N LEU A 203 0.57 -7.21 18.27
CA LEU A 203 1.02 -7.47 19.64
C LEU A 203 0.83 -6.26 20.56
N ALA A 204 0.85 -5.03 20.03
CA ALA A 204 0.58 -3.81 20.78
C ALA A 204 -0.91 -3.58 21.07
N THR A 205 -1.79 -3.99 20.15
CA THR A 205 -3.24 -3.69 20.25
C THR A 205 -4.08 -4.92 20.62
N GLY A 206 -3.57 -6.13 20.36
CA GLY A 206 -4.37 -7.35 20.40
C GLY A 206 -5.36 -7.48 19.24
N VAL A 207 -5.24 -6.65 18.21
CA VAL A 207 -6.07 -6.67 17.00
C VAL A 207 -5.20 -7.05 15.81
N TYR A 208 -5.54 -8.16 15.15
CA TYR A 208 -4.81 -8.59 13.97
C TYR A 208 -5.27 -7.84 12.72
N ALA A 209 -4.34 -7.58 11.80
CA ALA A 209 -4.64 -6.89 10.56
C ALA A 209 -5.65 -7.68 9.72
N VAL A 210 -6.56 -6.98 9.05
CA VAL A 210 -7.67 -7.58 8.29
C VAL A 210 -7.17 -8.56 7.21
N ALA A 211 -6.09 -8.21 6.51
CA ALA A 211 -5.45 -9.05 5.50
C ALA A 211 -4.22 -9.81 6.03
N GLY A 212 -4.04 -9.87 7.36
CA GLY A 212 -2.88 -10.49 7.99
C GLY A 212 -1.55 -9.89 7.53
N PHE A 213 -0.54 -10.73 7.27
CA PHE A 213 0.74 -10.33 6.65
C PHE A 213 0.63 -10.12 5.13
N THR A 214 -0.60 -10.09 4.60
CA THR A 214 -0.93 -9.82 3.21
C THR A 214 -0.56 -10.93 2.22
N PHE A 215 -0.07 -12.09 2.70
CA PHE A 215 0.19 -13.26 1.84
C PHE A 215 -1.09 -13.87 1.27
N VAL A 216 -2.23 -13.61 1.91
CA VAL A 216 -3.56 -13.98 1.38
C VAL A 216 -3.82 -13.43 -0.02
N TYR A 217 -3.23 -12.28 -0.38
CA TYR A 217 -3.36 -11.71 -1.72
C TYR A 217 -2.59 -12.52 -2.76
N ALA A 218 -1.31 -12.82 -2.49
CA ALA A 218 -0.48 -13.61 -3.39
C ALA A 218 -1.11 -14.99 -3.66
N VAL A 219 -1.66 -15.63 -2.62
CA VAL A 219 -2.39 -16.90 -2.76
C VAL A 219 -3.70 -16.73 -3.52
N GLY A 220 -4.45 -15.65 -3.25
CA GLY A 220 -5.68 -15.34 -3.97
C GLY A 220 -5.46 -15.19 -5.48
N TYR A 221 -4.39 -14.50 -5.90
CA TYR A 221 -4.10 -14.30 -7.32
C TYR A 221 -3.67 -15.58 -8.04
N LEU A 222 -2.89 -16.43 -7.36
CA LEU A 222 -2.35 -17.67 -7.93
C LEU A 222 -3.36 -18.84 -7.90
N SER A 223 -4.50 -18.67 -7.23
CA SER A 223 -5.47 -19.74 -7.05
C SER A 223 -6.30 -19.96 -8.32
N PRO A 224 -6.57 -21.22 -8.70
CA PRO A 224 -7.28 -21.55 -9.95
C PRO A 224 -8.77 -21.27 -9.90
N ASN A 225 -9.39 -21.29 -8.71
CA ASN A 225 -10.80 -20.95 -8.53
C ASN A 225 -11.05 -20.28 -7.15
N PRO A 226 -12.17 -19.57 -6.99
CA PRO A 226 -12.46 -18.84 -5.75
C PRO A 226 -12.63 -19.73 -4.52
N MET A 227 -13.09 -20.98 -4.67
CA MET A 227 -13.27 -21.90 -3.54
C MET A 227 -11.93 -22.40 -2.99
N VAL A 228 -10.99 -22.78 -3.88
CA VAL A 228 -9.63 -23.13 -3.52
C VAL A 228 -8.91 -21.91 -2.94
N ALA A 229 -9.10 -20.73 -3.54
CA ALA A 229 -8.58 -19.48 -2.99
C ALA A 229 -9.08 -19.24 -1.56
N ALA A 230 -10.37 -19.47 -1.29
CA ALA A 230 -10.95 -19.32 0.03
C ALA A 230 -10.29 -20.26 1.06
N VAL A 231 -10.14 -21.54 0.71
CA VAL A 231 -9.51 -22.54 1.59
C VAL A 231 -8.04 -22.18 1.83
N LEU A 232 -7.28 -21.88 0.78
CA LEU A 232 -5.86 -21.52 0.90
C LEU A 232 -5.69 -20.21 1.68
N GLY A 233 -6.53 -19.21 1.45
CA GLY A 233 -6.53 -17.95 2.21
C GLY A 233 -6.80 -18.15 3.70
N ALA A 234 -7.77 -19.02 4.05
CA ALA A 234 -8.03 -19.40 5.43
C ALA A 234 -6.83 -20.09 6.09
N VAL A 235 -6.18 -21.01 5.37
CA VAL A 235 -4.99 -21.73 5.84
C VAL A 235 -3.82 -20.77 6.06
N VAL A 236 -3.55 -19.88 5.10
CA VAL A 236 -2.46 -18.90 5.16
C VAL A 236 -2.64 -17.98 6.35
N ILE A 237 -3.78 -17.32 6.50
CA ILE A 237 -3.99 -16.38 7.61
C ILE A 237 -3.96 -17.10 8.97
N SER A 238 -4.42 -18.35 9.02
CA SER A 238 -4.32 -19.16 10.23
C SER A 238 -2.87 -19.48 10.58
N ALA A 239 -2.06 -19.84 9.59
CA ALA A 239 -0.62 -20.03 9.78
C ALA A 239 0.08 -18.74 10.22
N GLU A 240 -0.24 -17.60 9.61
CA GLU A 240 0.30 -16.30 10.00
C GLU A 240 -0.01 -15.97 11.48
N VAL A 241 -1.26 -16.17 11.91
CA VAL A 241 -1.68 -15.95 13.31
C VAL A 241 -0.92 -16.85 14.28
N LEU A 242 -0.72 -18.13 13.93
CA LEU A 242 0.05 -19.06 14.77
C LEU A 242 1.53 -18.65 14.85
N LEU A 243 2.09 -18.09 13.76
CA LEU A 243 3.45 -17.59 13.71
C LEU A 243 3.65 -16.30 14.52
N LEU A 244 2.58 -15.52 14.81
CA LEU A 244 2.68 -14.26 15.56
C LEU A 244 3.39 -14.42 16.90
N ARG A 245 3.16 -15.53 17.61
CA ARG A 245 3.82 -15.76 18.90
C ARG A 245 5.35 -15.86 18.74
N SER A 246 5.80 -16.56 17.70
CA SER A 246 7.23 -16.73 17.44
C SER A 246 7.86 -15.43 16.97
N ILE A 247 7.19 -14.73 16.03
CA ILE A 247 7.62 -13.42 15.53
C ILE A 247 7.68 -12.41 16.66
N GLY A 248 6.69 -12.39 17.56
CA GLY A 248 6.68 -11.51 18.72
C GLY A 248 7.84 -11.75 19.69
N LYS A 249 8.15 -13.01 19.97
CA LYS A 249 9.34 -13.35 20.79
C LYS A 249 10.64 -12.92 20.11
N TRP A 250 10.73 -13.04 18.79
CA TRP A 250 11.89 -12.59 18.03
C TRP A 250 12.02 -11.06 18.02
N LEU A 251 10.93 -10.34 17.77
CA LEU A 251 10.88 -8.87 17.81
C LEU A 251 11.19 -8.31 19.20
N GLY A 252 10.78 -9.01 20.26
CA GLY A 252 11.11 -8.64 21.63
C GLY A 252 12.61 -8.66 21.94
N ARG A 253 13.42 -9.38 21.15
CA ARG A 253 14.90 -9.37 21.28
C ARG A 253 15.56 -8.16 20.62
N TYR A 254 14.84 -7.45 19.75
CA TYR A 254 15.38 -6.35 18.94
C TYR A 254 14.48 -5.10 19.05
N PRO A 255 14.63 -4.31 20.14
CA PRO A 255 13.84 -3.11 20.36
C PRO A 255 13.88 -2.10 19.20
N SER A 256 15.01 -1.95 18.51
CA SER A 256 15.12 -1.05 17.35
C SER A 256 14.24 -1.49 16.20
N VAL A 257 14.03 -2.79 15.98
CA VAL A 257 13.09 -3.28 14.96
C VAL A 257 11.65 -2.89 15.32
N ARG A 258 11.30 -2.96 16.61
CA ARG A 258 9.98 -2.52 17.09
C ARG A 258 9.79 -1.01 16.92
N ASN A 259 10.80 -0.21 17.25
CA ASN A 259 10.76 1.25 17.12
C ASN A 259 10.70 1.68 15.64
N ALA A 260 11.27 0.88 14.73
CA ALA A 260 11.20 1.14 13.30
C ALA A 260 9.77 1.15 12.75
N SER A 261 8.86 0.40 13.38
CA SER A 261 7.45 0.34 12.99
C SER A 261 6.76 1.72 13.01
N ASP A 262 7.05 2.57 14.00
CA ASP A 262 6.47 3.92 14.07
C ASP A 262 7.06 4.83 13.00
N ASN A 263 8.38 4.71 12.76
CA ASN A 263 9.05 5.45 11.69
C ASN A 263 8.56 5.03 10.30
N ILE A 264 8.27 3.74 10.08
CA ILE A 264 7.64 3.24 8.85
C ILE A 264 6.27 3.90 8.65
N ARG A 265 5.44 4.00 9.70
CA ARG A 265 4.12 4.65 9.61
C ARG A 265 4.24 6.12 9.21
N ASN A 266 5.17 6.85 9.83
CA ASN A 266 5.41 8.25 9.49
C ASN A 266 5.96 8.39 8.06
N ALA A 267 6.90 7.53 7.66
CA ALA A 267 7.46 7.51 6.32
C ALA A 267 6.38 7.29 5.24
N MET A 268 5.46 6.34 5.45
CA MET A 268 4.35 6.09 4.54
C MET A 268 3.47 7.34 4.37
N ASN A 269 3.08 8.00 5.46
CA ASN A 269 2.25 9.21 5.38
C ASN A 269 2.94 10.33 4.59
N MET A 270 4.23 10.56 4.85
CA MET A 270 4.98 11.61 4.16
C MET A 270 5.19 11.32 2.68
N LEU A 271 5.51 10.08 2.34
CA LEU A 271 5.66 9.67 0.94
C LEU A 271 4.35 9.79 0.19
N MET A 272 3.23 9.41 0.80
CA MET A 272 1.91 9.58 0.21
C MET A 272 1.54 11.03 -0.01
N GLU A 273 1.85 11.94 0.93
CA GLU A 273 1.62 13.38 0.73
C GLU A 273 2.35 13.92 -0.51
N VAL A 274 3.63 13.57 -0.67
CA VAL A 274 4.43 14.01 -1.82
C VAL A 274 3.93 13.36 -3.11
N ALA A 275 3.66 12.06 -3.08
CA ALA A 275 3.26 11.32 -4.26
C ALA A 275 1.90 11.74 -4.80
N LEU A 276 0.92 11.93 -3.91
CA LEU A 276 -0.40 12.42 -4.29
C LEU A 276 -0.34 13.85 -4.81
N LEU A 277 0.52 14.71 -4.26
CA LEU A 277 0.74 16.04 -4.80
C LEU A 277 1.32 16.01 -6.22
N VAL A 278 2.40 15.25 -6.44
CA VAL A 278 3.05 15.12 -7.75
C VAL A 278 2.12 14.49 -8.77
N GLY A 279 1.44 13.40 -8.42
CA GLY A 279 0.47 12.74 -9.30
C GLY A 279 -0.73 13.63 -9.62
N SER A 280 -1.19 14.44 -8.65
CA SER A 280 -2.25 15.42 -8.87
C SER A 280 -1.83 16.50 -9.88
N ILE A 281 -0.58 16.96 -9.80
CA ILE A 281 -0.03 17.90 -10.77
C ILE A 281 0.02 17.28 -12.17
N PHE A 282 0.48 16.03 -12.31
CA PHE A 282 0.48 15.33 -13.60
C PHE A 282 -0.93 15.15 -14.17
N ALA A 283 -1.89 14.76 -13.33
CA ALA A 283 -3.29 14.66 -13.72
C ALA A 283 -3.86 16.00 -14.21
N ALA A 284 -3.60 17.10 -13.49
CA ALA A 284 -4.05 18.43 -13.88
C ALA A 284 -3.44 18.90 -15.22
N ILE A 285 -2.15 18.64 -15.43
CA ILE A 285 -1.46 18.94 -16.69
C ILE A 285 -2.02 18.11 -17.83
N LYS A 286 -2.33 16.84 -17.59
CA LYS A 286 -2.93 15.96 -18.60
C LYS A 286 -4.34 16.41 -19.01
N MET A 287 -5.14 16.95 -18.08
CA MET A 287 -6.49 17.43 -18.38
C MET A 287 -6.52 18.71 -19.24
N ALA A 288 -5.65 19.69 -18.96
CA ALA A 288 -5.74 21.02 -19.58
C ALA A 288 -4.41 21.79 -19.63
N GLY A 289 -3.29 21.08 -19.68
CA GLY A 289 -1.96 21.68 -19.68
C GLY A 289 -1.72 22.58 -18.46
N TYR A 290 -1.05 23.72 -18.68
CA TYR A 290 -0.76 24.66 -17.61
C TYR A 290 -2.00 25.40 -17.08
N THR A 291 -3.09 25.46 -17.84
CA THR A 291 -4.37 25.99 -17.33
C THR A 291 -4.92 25.09 -16.23
N GLY A 292 -4.95 23.77 -16.46
CA GLY A 292 -5.34 22.79 -15.44
C GLY A 292 -4.43 22.87 -14.21
N PHE A 293 -3.12 22.94 -14.44
CA PHE A 293 -2.15 23.15 -13.35
C PHE A 293 -2.44 24.39 -12.52
N SER A 294 -2.63 25.56 -13.15
CA SER A 294 -2.88 26.82 -12.43
C SER A 294 -4.15 26.76 -11.59
N ILE A 295 -5.22 26.18 -12.10
CA ILE A 295 -6.48 26.00 -11.36
C ILE A 295 -6.28 25.05 -10.17
N ALA A 296 -5.64 23.90 -10.38
CA ALA A 296 -5.41 22.91 -9.33
C ALA A 296 -4.53 23.48 -8.20
N VAL A 297 -3.46 24.19 -8.55
CA VAL A 297 -2.56 24.84 -7.58
C VAL A 297 -3.31 25.94 -6.81
N ALA A 298 -4.12 26.76 -7.48
CA ALA A 298 -4.91 27.79 -6.82
C ALA A 298 -5.88 27.19 -5.79
N ILE A 299 -6.57 26.09 -6.13
CA ILE A 299 -7.48 25.39 -5.20
C ILE A 299 -6.72 24.76 -4.04
N TYR A 300 -5.56 24.14 -4.30
CA TYR A 300 -4.72 23.57 -3.25
C TYR A 300 -4.26 24.62 -2.24
N PHE A 301 -3.76 25.78 -2.72
CA PHE A 301 -3.35 26.87 -1.83
C PHE A 301 -4.52 27.59 -1.18
N LEU A 302 -5.70 27.62 -1.80
CA LEU A 302 -6.92 28.07 -1.13
C LEU A 302 -7.20 27.21 0.10
N ASN A 303 -7.10 25.88 -0.01
CA ASN A 303 -7.23 24.98 1.14
C ASN A 303 -6.18 25.27 2.22
N GLU A 304 -4.92 25.50 1.85
CA GLU A 304 -3.87 25.89 2.82
C GLU A 304 -4.19 27.22 3.52
N SER A 305 -4.65 28.23 2.77
CA SER A 305 -4.98 29.55 3.33
C SER A 305 -6.18 29.54 4.27
N LEU A 306 -7.12 28.62 4.07
CA LEU A 306 -8.31 28.43 4.90
C LEU A 306 -8.05 27.60 6.17
N GLY A 307 -6.78 27.30 6.49
CA GLY A 307 -6.43 26.50 7.65
C GLY A 307 -6.59 24.98 7.45
N ARG A 308 -6.53 24.51 6.20
CA ARG A 308 -6.63 23.10 5.80
C ARG A 308 -7.96 22.43 6.21
N PRO A 309 -9.12 22.92 5.73
CA PRO A 309 -10.39 22.23 5.93
C PRO A 309 -10.37 20.81 5.31
N VAL A 310 -9.66 20.62 4.19
CA VAL A 310 -9.34 19.31 3.63
C VAL A 310 -7.96 18.88 4.15
N GLN A 311 -7.89 17.65 4.67
CA GLN A 311 -6.64 17.07 5.18
C GLN A 311 -5.55 17.04 4.09
N LYS A 312 -4.31 17.29 4.50
CA LYS A 312 -3.14 17.46 3.62
C LYS A 312 -2.92 16.34 2.60
N MET A 313 -3.20 15.08 2.97
CA MET A 313 -3.09 13.94 2.05
C MET A 313 -4.19 13.94 0.97
N ALA A 314 -5.41 14.39 1.28
CA ALA A 314 -6.54 14.42 0.36
C ALA A 314 -6.60 15.71 -0.47
N ALA A 315 -6.03 16.81 0.03
CA ALA A 315 -6.13 18.12 -0.58
C ALA A 315 -5.68 18.17 -2.05
N PRO A 316 -4.54 17.55 -2.46
CA PRO A 316 -4.13 17.55 -3.87
C PRO A 316 -5.13 16.84 -4.78
N VAL A 317 -5.61 15.67 -4.37
CA VAL A 317 -6.56 14.86 -5.17
C VAL A 317 -7.89 15.59 -5.30
N VAL A 318 -8.39 16.17 -4.21
CA VAL A 318 -9.62 16.97 -4.23
C VAL A 318 -9.47 18.21 -5.12
N ALA A 319 -8.33 18.89 -5.06
CA ALA A 319 -8.08 20.05 -5.91
C ALA A 319 -8.13 19.70 -7.40
N VAL A 320 -7.58 18.55 -7.80
CA VAL A 320 -7.64 18.06 -9.19
C VAL A 320 -9.05 17.64 -9.58
N MET A 321 -9.79 16.99 -8.69
CA MET A 321 -11.19 16.63 -8.94
C MET A 321 -12.04 17.88 -9.21
N ILE A 322 -11.89 18.91 -8.38
CA ILE A 322 -12.59 20.20 -8.57
C ILE A 322 -12.13 20.85 -9.87
N THR A 323 -10.84 20.78 -10.20
CA THR A 323 -10.31 21.28 -11.48
C THR A 323 -10.97 20.60 -12.67
N GLY A 324 -11.10 19.26 -12.65
CA GLY A 324 -11.80 18.52 -13.70
C GLY A 324 -13.27 18.93 -13.85
N ILE A 325 -13.97 19.18 -12.75
CA ILE A 325 -15.35 19.69 -12.76
C ILE A 325 -15.39 21.10 -13.38
N LEU A 326 -14.51 22.01 -12.95
CA LEU A 326 -14.45 23.38 -13.47
C LEU A 326 -14.12 23.43 -14.96
N LEU A 327 -13.17 22.61 -15.43
CA LEU A 327 -12.81 22.54 -16.84
C LEU A 327 -13.98 22.06 -17.70
N ASN A 328 -14.75 21.09 -17.21
CA ASN A 328 -15.99 20.68 -17.87
C ASN A 328 -17.02 21.83 -17.90
N VAL A 329 -17.22 22.56 -16.81
CA VAL A 329 -18.10 23.75 -16.82
C VAL A 329 -17.62 24.79 -17.84
N LEU A 330 -16.32 25.08 -17.89
CA LEU A 330 -15.73 26.03 -18.84
C LEU A 330 -15.89 25.58 -20.29
N TYR A 331 -15.83 24.27 -20.56
CA TYR A 331 -16.11 23.72 -21.88
C TYR A 331 -17.55 23.99 -22.32
N TRP A 332 -18.52 23.75 -21.44
CA TRP A 332 -19.93 23.99 -21.75
C TRP A 332 -20.27 25.47 -21.92
N LEU A 333 -19.48 26.36 -21.31
CA LEU A 333 -19.55 27.81 -21.51
C LEU A 333 -18.81 28.30 -22.78
N GLY A 334 -18.14 27.41 -23.51
CA GLY A 334 -17.33 27.74 -24.69
C GLY A 334 -16.01 28.46 -24.39
N LEU A 335 -15.58 28.49 -23.11
CA LEU A 335 -14.38 29.18 -22.64
C LEU A 335 -13.14 28.28 -22.61
N PHE A 336 -13.32 26.98 -22.75
CA PHE A 336 -12.26 25.98 -22.78
C PHE A 336 -12.51 24.97 -23.89
N VAL A 337 -11.46 24.59 -24.61
CA VAL A 337 -11.50 23.50 -25.58
C VAL A 337 -10.51 22.46 -25.07
N PRO A 338 -10.95 21.23 -24.71
CA PRO A 338 -10.05 20.15 -24.34
C PRO A 338 -9.08 19.88 -25.49
N ALA A 339 -7.83 19.65 -25.13
CA ALA A 339 -6.76 19.31 -26.07
C ALA A 339 -6.92 17.88 -26.60
#